data_AF-A0A5C4RWP3-F1
#
_entry.id   AF-A0A5C4RWP3-F1
#
_cell.length_a   1.000
_cell.length_b   1.000
_cell.length_c   1.000
_cell.angle_alpha   90.00
_cell.angle_beta   90.00
_cell.angle_gamma   90.00
#
_symmetry.space_group_name_H-M   'P 1'
#
loop_
_entity.id
_entity.type
_entity.pdbx_description
1 polymer ?
#
loop_
_entity_poly.entity_id
_entity_poly.type
_entity_poly.pdbx_seq_one_letter_code
_entity_poly.pdbx_strand_id
1 'polypeptide(L)'
;MRWYGKLLGFVAGWLLLRHPAGALIGLLIGHAFDADWLRPKKHDPYAVLGLGEDATDGEVDRAYRRLIAQYHPDRLTGAAEELRHQAESKAREINAAYDQIQKLRRK
;
A
#
# COMPACT_ATOMS: atom_id res chain seq x y z
N MET A 1 18.81 10.50 -2.07
CA MET A 1 19.48 10.55 -3.39
C MET A 1 19.83 9.12 -3.82
N ARG A 2 18.96 8.46 -4.60
CA ARG A 2 19.23 7.13 -5.16
C ARG A 2 19.56 7.35 -6.63
N TRP A 3 20.86 7.37 -6.93
CA TRP A 3 21.40 7.58 -8.30
C TRP A 3 22.07 6.31 -8.85
N TYR A 4 22.15 5.28 -8.00
CA TYR A 4 22.81 4.02 -8.31
C TYR A 4 22.05 3.21 -9.36
N GLY A 5 20.72 3.29 -9.44
CA GLY A 5 19.93 2.59 -10.46
C GLY A 5 20.25 3.07 -11.86
N LYS A 6 20.30 4.39 -12.06
CA LYS A 6 20.68 5.02 -13.35
C LYS A 6 22.10 4.67 -13.77
N LEU A 7 23.06 4.74 -12.84
CA LEU A 7 24.46 4.48 -13.15
C LEU A 7 24.70 2.99 -13.48
N LEU A 8 24.13 2.09 -12.68
CA LEU A 8 24.27 0.66 -12.88
C LEU A 8 23.51 0.18 -14.13
N GLY A 9 22.33 0.73 -14.39
CA GLY A 9 21.57 0.49 -15.61
C GLY A 9 22.29 0.96 -16.87
N PHE A 10 22.87 2.16 -16.87
CA PHE A 10 23.66 2.69 -17.98
C PHE A 10 24.88 1.81 -18.29
N VAL A 11 25.67 1.45 -17.26
CA VAL A 11 26.87 0.63 -17.43
C VAL A 11 26.53 -0.79 -17.87
N ALA A 12 25.52 -1.43 -17.27
CA ALA A 12 25.07 -2.76 -17.66
C ALA A 12 24.49 -2.78 -19.08
N GLY A 13 23.67 -1.79 -19.44
CA GLY A 13 23.10 -1.66 -20.78
C GLY A 13 24.16 -1.41 -21.86
N TRP A 14 25.19 -0.61 -21.55
CA TRP A 14 26.36 -0.42 -22.42
C TRP A 14 27.17 -1.71 -22.59
N LEU A 15 27.42 -2.44 -21.50
CA LEU A 15 28.23 -3.67 -21.51
C LEU A 15 27.53 -4.84 -22.23
N LEU A 16 26.22 -5.02 -22.03
CA LEU A 16 25.47 -6.15 -22.61
C LEU A 16 25.27 -6.02 -24.11
N LEU A 17 24.91 -4.83 -24.60
CA LEU A 17 24.64 -4.61 -26.02
C LEU A 17 25.86 -4.06 -26.78
N ARG A 18 26.93 -3.67 -26.08
CA ARG A 18 28.16 -3.08 -26.62
C ARG A 18 27.91 -1.97 -27.66
N HIS A 19 26.80 -1.26 -27.49
CA HIS A 19 26.24 -0.28 -28.42
C HIS A 19 25.61 0.88 -27.64
N PRO A 20 25.69 2.14 -28.14
CA PRO A 20 25.13 3.31 -27.45
C PRO A 20 23.62 3.23 -27.20
N ALA A 21 22.88 2.51 -28.04
CA ALA A 21 21.45 2.24 -27.82
C ALA A 21 21.18 1.44 -26.53
N GLY A 22 22.10 0.53 -26.15
CA GLY A 22 21.98 -0.24 -24.92
C GLY A 22 22.11 0.61 -23.67
N ALA A 23 22.94 1.65 -23.70
CA ALA A 23 23.09 2.59 -22.60
C ALA A 23 21.85 3.48 -22.41
N LEU A 24 21.17 3.87 -23.49
CA LEU A 24 19.90 4.58 -23.44
C LEU A 24 18.81 3.72 -22.80
N ILE A 25 18.67 2.46 -23.24
CA ILE A 25 17.71 1.50 -22.65
C ILE A 25 18.04 1.25 -21.18
N GLY A 26 19.32 1.03 -20.87
CA GLY A 26 19.81 0.84 -19.51
C GLY A 26 19.56 2.04 -18.60
N LEU A 27 19.72 3.26 -19.11
CA LEU A 27 19.42 4.49 -18.37
C LEU A 27 17.91 4.64 -18.11
N LEU A 28 17.06 4.30 -19.07
CA LEU A 28 15.60 4.33 -18.90
C LEU A 28 15.13 3.32 -17.85
N ILE A 29 15.65 2.08 -17.90
CA ILE A 29 15.35 1.04 -16.92
C ILE A 29 15.88 1.42 -15.54
N GLY A 30 17.11 1.92 -15.47
CA GLY A 30 17.72 2.41 -14.23
C GLY A 30 16.93 3.58 -13.62
N HIS A 31 16.39 4.47 -14.46
CA HIS A 31 15.52 5.56 -14.02
C HIS A 31 14.20 5.02 -13.45
N ALA A 32 13.55 4.04 -14.10
CA ALA A 32 12.33 3.43 -13.61
C ALA A 32 12.53 2.69 -12.27
N PHE A 33 13.70 2.07 -12.09
CA PHE A 33 14.09 1.41 -10.85
C PHE A 33 14.37 2.39 -9.70
N ASP A 34 15.00 3.53 -10.00
CA ASP A 34 15.16 4.64 -9.04
C ASP A 34 13.81 5.32 -8.73
N ALA A 35 12.85 5.30 -9.65
CA ALA A 35 11.51 5.88 -9.52
C ALA A 35 10.52 5.03 -8.70
N ASP A 36 11.00 4.04 -7.94
CA ASP A 36 10.18 3.26 -7.01
C ASP A 36 8.99 2.51 -7.64
N TRP A 37 9.06 2.23 -8.95
CA TRP A 37 8.02 1.50 -9.69
C TRP A 37 7.68 0.12 -9.09
N LEU A 38 8.62 -0.48 -8.36
CA LEU A 38 8.46 -1.76 -7.67
C LEU A 38 8.25 -1.63 -6.16
N ARG A 39 8.12 -0.41 -5.60
CA ARG A 39 7.77 -0.30 -4.18
C ARG A 39 6.37 -0.84 -4.00
N PRO A 40 6.17 -1.92 -3.24
CA PRO A 40 4.83 -2.28 -2.81
C PRO A 40 4.26 -1.05 -2.10
N LYS A 41 3.08 -0.60 -2.53
CA LYS A 41 2.35 0.50 -1.88
C LYS A 41 2.28 0.13 -0.40
N LYS A 42 2.98 0.89 0.46
CA LYS A 42 2.88 0.68 1.92
C LYS A 42 1.40 0.66 2.27
N HIS A 43 0.98 -0.30 3.09
CA HIS A 43 -0.39 -0.37 3.60
C HIS A 43 -0.68 0.94 4.31
N ASP A 44 -1.44 1.81 3.65
CA ASP A 44 -1.88 3.08 4.19
C ASP A 44 -3.12 2.79 5.06
N PRO A 45 -3.02 2.93 6.39
CA PRO A 45 -4.14 2.60 7.27
C PRO A 45 -5.31 3.58 7.08
N TYR A 46 -5.07 4.81 6.60
CA TYR A 46 -6.15 5.75 6.30
C TYR A 46 -6.96 5.28 5.08
N ALA A 47 -6.27 4.80 4.05
CA ALA A 47 -6.93 4.22 2.87
C ALA A 47 -7.81 3.00 3.21
N VAL A 48 -7.43 2.18 4.21
CA VAL A 48 -8.27 1.06 4.69
C VAL A 48 -9.61 1.55 5.25
N LEU A 49 -9.63 2.71 5.89
CA LEU A 49 -10.86 3.35 6.38
C LEU A 49 -11.57 4.20 5.31
N GLY A 50 -10.99 4.32 4.11
CA GLY A 50 -11.47 5.19 3.05
C GLY A 50 -11.28 6.68 3.33
N LEU A 51 -10.22 7.02 4.04
CA LEU A 51 -9.89 8.38 4.48
C LEU A 51 -8.55 8.84 3.90
N GLY A 52 -8.34 10.16 3.85
CA GLY A 52 -7.03 10.77 3.63
C GLY A 52 -6.21 10.83 4.93
N GLU A 53 -4.89 11.03 4.80
CA GLU A 53 -3.99 11.22 5.95
C GLU A 53 -4.33 12.48 6.79
N ASP A 54 -5.04 13.44 6.18
CA ASP A 54 -5.52 14.69 6.75
C ASP A 54 -6.84 14.56 7.54
N ALA A 55 -7.45 13.36 7.59
CA ALA A 55 -8.70 13.14 8.30
C ALA A 55 -8.59 13.50 9.79
N THR A 56 -9.64 14.07 10.36
CA THR A 56 -9.72 14.38 11.80
C THR A 56 -9.92 13.12 12.64
N ASP A 57 -9.63 13.17 13.96
CA ASP A 57 -9.91 12.06 14.88
C ASP A 57 -11.38 11.63 14.84
N GLY A 58 -12.29 12.61 14.79
CA GLY A 58 -13.72 12.36 14.68
C GLY A 58 -14.11 11.63 13.39
N GLU A 59 -13.44 11.92 12.26
CA GLU A 59 -13.68 11.20 10.99
C GLU A 59 -13.17 9.77 11.05
N VAL A 60 -11.99 9.55 11.62
CA VAL A 60 -11.41 8.22 11.83
C VAL A 60 -12.35 7.35 12.67
N ASP A 61 -12.81 7.85 13.82
CA ASP A 61 -13.69 7.08 14.70
C ASP A 61 -15.06 6.81 14.08
N ARG A 62 -15.60 7.76 13.31
CA ARG A 62 -16.87 7.56 12.58
C ARG A 62 -16.72 6.50 11.50
N ALA A 63 -15.66 6.57 10.69
CA ALA A 63 -15.39 5.60 9.64
C ALA A 63 -15.20 4.19 10.22
N TYR A 64 -14.41 4.07 11.30
CA TYR A 64 -14.18 2.82 12.02
C TYR A 64 -15.50 2.17 12.49
N ARG A 65 -16.32 2.92 13.23
CA ARG A 65 -17.62 2.42 13.74
C ARG A 65 -18.55 1.98 12.62
N ARG A 66 -18.61 2.74 11.53
CA ARG A 66 -19.42 2.40 10.35
C ARG A 66 -18.97 1.09 9.71
N LEU A 67 -17.66 0.93 9.50
CA LEU A 67 -17.10 -0.25 8.83
C LEU A 67 -17.22 -1.50 9.71
N ILE A 68 -16.96 -1.42 11.01
CA ILE A 68 -17.15 -2.57 11.92
C ILE A 68 -18.63 -2.98 11.98
N ALA A 69 -19.56 -2.02 12.00
CA ALA A 69 -20.98 -2.35 11.93
C ALA A 69 -21.35 -3.05 10.62
N GLN A 70 -20.68 -2.74 9.50
CA GLN A 70 -20.93 -3.36 8.21
C GLN A 70 -20.39 -4.80 8.12
N TYR A 71 -19.21 -5.05 8.67
CA TYR A 71 -18.51 -6.34 8.57
C TYR A 71 -18.63 -7.20 9.85
N HIS A 72 -19.51 -6.84 10.79
CA HIS A 72 -19.67 -7.61 12.03
C HIS A 72 -20.19 -9.03 11.72
N PRO A 73 -19.53 -10.09 12.21
CA PRO A 73 -19.92 -11.47 11.93
C PRO A 73 -21.35 -11.80 12.40
N ASP A 74 -21.83 -11.14 13.46
CA ASP A 74 -23.20 -11.33 13.98
C ASP A 74 -24.28 -10.93 12.97
N ARG A 75 -24.00 -9.99 12.06
CA ARG A 75 -24.94 -9.61 10.99
C ARG A 75 -25.03 -10.64 9.87
N LEU A 76 -24.17 -11.65 9.89
CA LEU A 76 -24.06 -12.70 8.87
C LEU A 76 -24.52 -14.06 9.42
N THR A 77 -25.37 -14.06 10.46
CA THR A 77 -26.00 -15.27 10.98
C THR A 77 -26.86 -15.91 9.88
N GLY A 78 -26.43 -17.07 9.37
CA GLY A 78 -27.06 -17.77 8.24
C GLY A 78 -26.43 -17.52 6.86
N ALA A 79 -25.39 -16.69 6.76
CA ALA A 79 -24.62 -16.53 5.54
C ALA A 79 -23.69 -17.72 5.30
N ALA A 80 -23.29 -17.94 4.04
CA ALA A 80 -22.30 -18.95 3.69
C ALA A 80 -20.97 -18.72 4.43
N GLU A 81 -20.27 -19.80 4.78
CA GLU A 81 -19.03 -19.76 5.57
C GLU A 81 -17.96 -18.87 4.93
N GLU A 82 -17.86 -18.86 3.60
CA GLU A 82 -16.97 -17.98 2.84
C GLU A 82 -17.24 -16.49 3.12
N LEU A 83 -18.51 -16.08 3.18
CA LEU A 83 -18.87 -14.68 3.46
C LEU A 83 -18.51 -14.29 4.90
N ARG A 84 -18.64 -15.23 5.83
CA ARG A 84 -18.25 -15.03 7.24
C ARG A 84 -16.74 -14.84 7.35
N HIS A 85 -15.95 -15.67 6.67
CA HIS A 85 -14.50 -15.53 6.61
C HIS A 85 -14.06 -14.20 5.98
N GLN A 86 -14.69 -13.79 4.88
CA GLN A 86 -14.39 -12.51 4.24
C GLN A 86 -14.70 -11.33 5.17
N ALA A 87 -15.84 -11.36 5.87
CA ALA A 87 -16.20 -10.33 6.83
C ALA A 87 -15.24 -10.29 8.03
N GLU A 88 -14.84 -11.44 8.57
CA GLU A 88 -13.86 -11.51 9.66
C GLU A 88 -12.49 -10.96 9.22
N SER A 89 -12.03 -11.35 8.03
CA SER A 89 -10.78 -10.84 7.44
C SER A 89 -10.83 -9.31 7.31
N LYS A 90 -11.95 -8.77 6.81
CA LYS A 90 -12.14 -7.32 6.68
C LYS A 90 -12.21 -6.61 8.02
N ALA A 91 -12.96 -7.13 8.99
CA ALA A 91 -13.03 -6.57 10.33
C ALA A 91 -11.63 -6.52 10.99
N ARG A 92 -10.82 -7.58 10.80
CA ARG A 92 -9.43 -7.63 11.28
C ARG A 92 -8.55 -6.57 10.63
N GLU A 93 -8.67 -6.39 9.31
CA GLU A 93 -7.95 -5.35 8.56
C GLU A 93 -8.32 -3.94 9.07
N ILE A 94 -9.61 -3.68 9.28
CA ILE A 94 -10.13 -2.41 9.80
C ILE A 94 -9.59 -2.12 11.22
N ASN A 95 -9.61 -3.12 12.11
CA ASN A 95 -9.08 -2.99 13.47
C ASN A 95 -7.58 -2.66 13.46
N ALA A 96 -6.80 -3.39 12.66
CA ALA A 96 -5.37 -3.16 12.55
C ALA A 96 -5.04 -1.76 12.02
N ALA A 97 -5.78 -1.28 11.02
CA ALA A 97 -5.62 0.06 10.47
C ALA A 97 -5.95 1.15 11.51
N TYR A 98 -7.06 1.01 12.23
CA TYR A 98 -7.44 1.94 13.29
C TYR A 98 -6.37 2.01 14.39
N ASP A 99 -5.88 0.86 14.86
CA ASP A 99 -4.81 0.80 15.87
C ASP A 99 -3.52 1.46 15.38
N GLN A 100 -3.17 1.30 14.11
CA GLN A 100 -2.00 1.92 13.51
C GLN A 100 -2.14 3.45 13.46
N ILE A 101 -3.30 3.97 13.04
CA ILE A 101 -3.58 5.41 13.05
C ILE A 101 -3.48 5.96 14.47
N GLN A 102 -4.08 5.27 15.43
CA GLN A 102 -4.04 5.64 16.85
C GLN A 102 -2.61 5.68 17.41
N LYS A 103 -1.72 4.77 16.97
CA LYS A 103 -0.30 4.79 17.33
C LYS A 103 0.46 5.94 16.66
N LEU A 104 0.15 6.25 15.41
CA LEU A 104 0.77 7.35 14.66
C LEU A 104 0.46 8.72 15.28
N ARG A 105 -0.77 8.90 15.80
CA ARG A 105 -1.24 10.19 16.38
C ARG A 105 -0.83 10.43 17.82
N ARG A 106 -0.49 9.37 18.56
CA ARG A 106 -0.01 9.48 19.95
C ARG A 106 1.47 9.82 20.08
N LYS A 107 2.21 9.87 18.96
CA LYS A 107 3.63 10.16 18.90
C LYS A 107 3.87 11.64 18.63
#